data_AF-A0A1Y3Y0V2-F1
#
_entry.id   AF-A0A1Y3Y0V2-F1
#
_cell.length_a   1.000
_cell.length_b   1.000
_cell.length_c   1.000
_cell.angle_alpha   90.00
_cell.angle_beta   90.00
_cell.angle_gamma   90.00
#
_symmetry.space_group_name_H-M   'P 1'
#
loop_
_entity.id
_entity.type
_entity.pdbx_description
1 polymer ?
#
loop_
_entity_poly.entity_id
_entity_poly.type
_entity_poly.pdbx_seq_one_letter_code
_entity_poly.pdbx_strand_id
1 'polypeptide(L)'
;MENKEKLKAAFDQVHAGDALKSNTKNYLFEHVYKKGHVPRTFLRRFAVSAACSLLVFLAGGSYLFFTPTAFISVDVNPSLELGINRFDRVVSVTGYNEDGQNLADNLSLKYLNYAEALKNLLADEEMEVYLADNADVVLTVAGDNESQSSEILQNVESSMSEHENVYCHSSNTEELHHAHDAGLSFGKYQSWEILQDLDAGISLEEIQDMTMTEIRDLIWKYSQEKFQENPMSGDSENMEDSQECPLDGSQDSSDEENSLKHLHGHHGQSEDE
;
A
#
# COMPACT_ATOMS: atom_id res chain seq x y z
N MET A 1 -10.38 -93.06 9.25
CA MET A 1 -10.23 -91.76 9.93
C MET A 1 -9.01 -91.73 10.86
N GLU A 2 -8.71 -92.82 11.57
CA GLU A 2 -7.61 -92.91 12.55
C GLU A 2 -6.20 -92.54 12.05
N ASN A 3 -5.82 -92.89 10.81
CA ASN A 3 -4.50 -92.52 10.27
C ASN A 3 -4.33 -91.01 10.01
N LYS A 4 -5.43 -90.30 9.71
CA LYS A 4 -5.38 -88.85 9.48
C LYS A 4 -5.17 -88.09 10.80
N GLU A 5 -5.78 -88.58 11.87
CA GLU A 5 -5.60 -88.08 13.24
C GLU A 5 -4.17 -88.31 13.72
N LYS A 6 -3.60 -89.50 13.49
CA LYS A 6 -2.20 -89.82 13.86
C LYS A 6 -1.18 -88.96 13.11
N LEU A 7 -1.38 -88.73 11.81
CA LEU A 7 -0.50 -87.85 11.03
C LEU A 7 -0.58 -86.40 11.51
N LYS A 8 -1.79 -85.89 11.78
CA LYS A 8 -1.96 -84.54 12.31
C LYS A 8 -1.28 -84.38 13.68
N ALA A 9 -1.46 -85.35 14.58
CA ALA A 9 -0.82 -85.36 15.89
C ALA A 9 0.72 -85.44 15.84
N ALA A 10 1.29 -86.08 14.80
CA ALA A 10 2.74 -86.13 14.60
C ALA A 10 3.32 -84.79 14.13
N PHE A 11 2.62 -84.08 13.24
CA PHE A 11 3.03 -82.73 12.81
C PHE A 11 2.76 -81.67 13.87
N ASP A 12 1.71 -81.83 14.67
CA ASP A 12 1.42 -80.99 15.84
C ASP A 12 2.46 -81.18 16.97
N GLN A 13 3.41 -82.10 16.85
CA GLN A 13 4.55 -82.18 17.79
C GLN A 13 5.79 -81.43 17.28
N VAL A 14 5.83 -81.07 15.99
CA VAL A 14 6.95 -80.35 15.39
C VAL A 14 6.67 -78.86 15.49
N HIS A 15 7.20 -78.24 16.53
CA HIS A 15 7.08 -76.80 16.77
C HIS A 15 8.46 -76.18 16.89
N ALA A 16 8.67 -75.04 16.22
CA ALA A 16 9.83 -74.22 16.52
C ALA A 16 9.67 -73.64 17.93
N GLY A 17 10.64 -73.91 18.80
CA GLY A 17 10.68 -73.31 20.14
C GLY A 17 10.70 -71.79 20.05
N ASP A 18 10.19 -71.12 21.08
CA ASP A 18 10.01 -69.66 21.07
C ASP A 18 11.33 -68.91 20.88
N ALA A 19 12.45 -69.47 21.35
CA ALA A 19 13.79 -68.94 21.10
C ALA A 19 14.16 -68.94 19.61
N LEU A 20 13.82 -69.99 18.86
CA LEU A 20 14.10 -70.09 17.42
C LEU A 20 13.19 -69.15 16.63
N LYS A 21 11.91 -69.03 17.01
CA LYS A 21 10.98 -68.05 16.43
C LYS A 21 11.47 -66.63 16.65
N SER A 22 11.89 -66.30 17.87
CA SER A 22 12.41 -64.97 18.24
C SER A 22 13.70 -64.66 17.49
N ASN A 23 14.66 -65.59 17.44
CA ASN A 23 15.91 -65.41 16.71
C ASN A 23 15.68 -65.25 15.21
N THR A 24 14.78 -66.06 14.62
CA THR A 24 14.43 -65.92 13.19
C THR A 24 13.73 -64.60 12.92
N LYS A 25 12.83 -64.16 13.80
CA LYS A 25 12.15 -62.87 13.69
C LYS A 25 13.16 -61.72 13.75
N ASN A 26 14.13 -61.77 14.67
CA ASN A 26 15.18 -60.77 14.77
C ASN A 26 16.10 -60.78 13.55
N TYR A 27 16.50 -61.97 13.07
CA TYR A 27 17.31 -62.12 11.86
C TYR A 27 16.61 -61.54 10.62
N LEU A 28 15.33 -61.85 10.44
CA LEU A 28 14.52 -61.28 9.35
C LEU A 28 14.37 -59.76 9.50
N PHE A 29 14.17 -59.26 10.72
CA PHE A 29 14.11 -57.83 10.99
C PHE A 29 15.42 -57.13 10.60
N GLU A 30 16.56 -57.69 10.97
CA GLU A 30 17.87 -57.09 10.67
C GLU A 30 18.29 -57.19 9.20
N HIS A 31 18.03 -58.34 8.55
CA HIS A 31 18.61 -58.63 7.23
C HIS A 31 17.63 -58.51 6.07
N VAL A 32 16.32 -58.54 6.33
CA VAL A 32 15.29 -58.49 5.28
C VAL A 32 14.49 -57.19 5.35
N TYR A 33 14.08 -56.75 6.54
CA TYR A 33 13.19 -55.59 6.70
C TYR A 33 13.91 -54.25 6.93
N LYS A 34 15.14 -54.21 7.46
CA LYS A 34 15.96 -52.98 7.62
C LYS A 34 16.53 -52.41 6.30
N LYS A 35 15.93 -52.70 5.14
CA LYS A 35 16.36 -52.13 3.85
C LYS A 35 15.57 -50.86 3.54
N GLY A 36 16.07 -49.73 4.04
CA GLY A 36 15.51 -48.42 3.72
C GLY A 36 16.15 -47.26 4.49
N HIS A 37 17.46 -47.31 4.77
CA HIS A 37 18.13 -46.10 5.23
C HIS A 37 18.17 -45.10 4.08
N VAL A 38 17.33 -44.06 4.17
CA VAL A 38 17.45 -42.89 3.29
C VAL A 38 18.90 -42.42 3.40
N PRO A 39 19.67 -42.38 2.30
CA PRO A 39 21.09 -42.10 2.41
C PRO A 39 21.26 -40.73 3.04
N ARG A 40 22.15 -40.61 4.05
CA ARG A 40 22.41 -39.35 4.77
C ARG A 40 22.68 -38.18 3.83
N THR A 41 23.20 -38.45 2.63
CA THR A 41 23.40 -37.48 1.55
C THR A 41 22.10 -36.94 0.96
N PHE A 42 21.05 -37.76 0.80
CA PHE A 42 19.74 -37.33 0.33
C PHE A 42 19.03 -36.47 1.38
N LEU A 43 19.05 -36.87 2.65
CA LEU A 43 18.53 -36.05 3.76
C LEU A 43 19.30 -34.73 3.90
N ARG A 44 20.63 -34.74 3.75
CA ARG A 44 21.44 -33.51 3.76
C ARG A 44 21.13 -32.60 2.57
N ARG A 45 20.99 -33.15 1.36
CA ARG A 45 20.61 -32.37 0.16
C ARG A 45 19.19 -31.81 0.30
N PHE A 46 18.26 -32.57 0.84
CA PHE A 46 16.91 -32.10 1.12
C PHE A 46 16.92 -31.00 2.19
N ALA A 47 17.68 -31.17 3.27
CA ALA A 47 17.82 -30.14 4.32
C ALA A 47 18.45 -28.85 3.78
N VAL A 48 19.48 -28.94 2.93
CA VAL A 48 20.07 -27.77 2.26
C VAL A 48 19.08 -27.11 1.32
N SER A 49 18.37 -27.89 0.49
CA SER A 49 17.32 -27.38 -0.39
C SER A 49 16.21 -26.68 0.38
N ALA A 50 15.71 -27.30 1.46
CA ALA A 50 14.69 -26.72 2.32
C ALA A 50 15.17 -25.44 2.99
N ALA A 51 16.42 -25.40 3.48
CA ALA A 51 17.01 -24.18 4.04
C ALA A 51 17.15 -23.08 2.98
N CYS A 52 17.61 -23.39 1.76
CA CYS A 52 17.69 -22.44 0.65
C CYS A 52 16.31 -21.91 0.28
N SER A 53 15.30 -22.77 0.16
CA SER A 53 13.93 -22.35 -0.12
C SER A 53 13.39 -21.45 0.98
N LEU A 54 13.60 -21.79 2.25
CA LEU A 54 13.21 -20.94 3.38
C LEU A 54 13.87 -19.57 3.32
N LEU A 55 15.16 -19.50 2.98
CA LEU A 55 15.85 -18.22 2.80
C LEU A 55 15.26 -17.39 1.66
N VAL A 56 14.93 -18.02 0.52
CA VAL A 56 14.26 -17.33 -0.60
C VAL A 56 12.87 -16.85 -0.20
N PHE A 57 12.08 -17.67 0.50
CA PHE A 57 10.76 -17.29 0.99
C PHE A 57 10.83 -16.16 2.00
N LEU A 58 11.78 -16.19 2.94
CA LEU A 58 11.95 -15.14 3.94
C LEU A 58 12.46 -13.85 3.30
N ALA A 59 13.46 -13.92 2.42
CA ALA A 59 14.01 -12.75 1.74
C ALA A 59 12.98 -12.11 0.79
N GLY A 60 12.33 -12.92 -0.05
CA GLY A 60 11.28 -12.45 -0.95
C GLY A 60 10.05 -11.94 -0.20
N GLY A 61 9.60 -12.66 0.83
CA GLY A 61 8.49 -12.23 1.67
C GLY A 61 8.80 -10.92 2.41
N SER A 62 10.01 -10.78 2.94
CA SER A 62 10.45 -9.53 3.57
C SER A 62 10.51 -8.39 2.56
N TYR A 63 11.10 -8.61 1.39
CA TYR A 63 11.15 -7.60 0.33
C TYR A 63 9.74 -7.11 -0.05
N LEU A 64 8.80 -8.03 -0.28
CA LEU A 64 7.42 -7.69 -0.61
C LEU A 64 6.69 -6.95 0.52
N PHE A 65 7.02 -7.29 1.77
CA PHE A 65 6.41 -6.65 2.93
C PHE A 65 6.98 -5.25 3.17
N PHE A 66 8.29 -5.05 3.11
CA PHE A 66 8.94 -3.79 3.46
C PHE A 66 9.06 -2.79 2.29
N THR A 67 8.65 -3.16 1.08
CA THR A 67 8.64 -2.23 -0.07
C THR A 67 7.33 -1.44 -0.08
N PRO A 68 7.37 -0.10 0.04
CA PRO A 68 6.18 0.73 -0.14
C PRO A 68 5.72 0.69 -1.60
N THR A 69 4.41 0.73 -1.81
CA THR A 69 3.72 0.76 -3.11
C THR A 69 2.81 1.98 -3.25
N ALA A 70 2.49 2.64 -2.13
CA ALA A 70 1.78 3.90 -2.08
C ALA A 70 2.36 4.76 -0.94
N PHE A 71 2.08 6.06 -0.97
CA PHE A 71 2.50 7.04 0.00
C PHE A 71 1.31 7.94 0.34
N ILE A 72 1.17 8.28 1.62
CA ILE A 72 0.24 9.31 2.10
C ILE A 72 1.07 10.40 2.75
N SER A 73 1.03 11.60 2.19
CA SER A 73 1.55 12.82 2.81
C SER A 73 0.46 13.43 3.69
N VAL A 74 0.85 13.88 4.87
CA VAL A 74 0.00 14.60 5.83
C VAL A 74 0.67 15.93 6.12
N ASP A 75 0.08 17.00 5.63
CA ASP A 75 0.66 18.33 5.62
C ASP A 75 -0.24 19.33 6.36
N VAL A 76 0.26 19.81 7.49
CA VAL A 76 -0.28 20.96 8.24
C VAL A 76 0.87 21.91 8.60
N ASN A 77 2.00 21.32 9.00
CA ASN A 77 2.98 21.73 10.01
C ASN A 77 2.58 21.16 11.38
N PRO A 78 2.95 19.90 11.69
CA PRO A 78 4.00 19.07 11.09
C PRO A 78 3.72 18.55 9.68
N SER A 79 4.78 18.09 9.02
CA SER A 79 4.76 17.54 7.67
C SER A 79 5.37 16.13 7.66
N LEU A 80 4.55 15.12 7.35
CA LEU A 80 4.87 13.71 7.55
C LEU A 80 4.42 12.88 6.33
N GLU A 81 5.17 11.84 5.98
CA GLU A 81 4.80 10.89 4.96
C GLU A 81 4.81 9.44 5.47
N LEU A 82 3.76 8.71 5.12
CA LEU A 82 3.57 7.31 5.43
C LEU A 82 3.77 6.48 4.15
N GLY A 83 4.80 5.64 4.10
CA GLY A 83 4.96 4.67 3.02
C GLY A 83 4.17 3.40 3.32
N ILE A 84 3.28 3.02 2.43
CA ILE A 84 2.29 1.96 2.58
C ILE A 84 2.64 0.82 1.64
N ASN A 85 2.72 -0.40 2.14
CA ASN A 85 2.97 -1.58 1.32
C ASN A 85 1.68 -2.12 0.66
N ARG A 86 1.83 -3.16 -0.17
CA ARG A 86 0.73 -3.88 -0.83
C ARG A 86 -0.30 -4.55 0.10
N PHE A 87 -0.06 -4.53 1.41
CA PHE A 87 -0.94 -5.11 2.43
C PHE A 87 -1.61 -4.01 3.27
N ASP A 88 -1.58 -2.77 2.77
CA ASP A 88 -2.15 -1.58 3.40
C ASP A 88 -1.54 -1.27 4.77
N ARG A 89 -0.28 -1.67 4.97
CA ARG A 89 0.47 -1.42 6.19
C ARG A 89 1.52 -0.36 6.00
N VAL A 90 1.66 0.49 7.01
CA VAL A 90 2.74 1.48 7.08
C VAL A 90 4.08 0.75 7.28
N VAL A 91 5.03 0.99 6.39
CA VAL A 91 6.38 0.40 6.44
C VAL A 91 7.49 1.43 6.55
N SER A 92 7.21 2.68 6.16
CA SER A 92 8.06 3.84 6.45
C SER A 92 7.21 4.99 6.98
N VAL A 93 7.86 5.81 7.80
CA VAL A 93 7.33 7.06 8.36
C VAL A 93 8.49 8.04 8.27
N THR A 94 8.30 9.14 7.56
CA THR A 94 9.34 10.14 7.30
C THR A 94 8.79 11.51 7.67
N GLY A 95 9.51 12.28 8.49
CA GLY A 95 9.20 13.69 8.74
C GLY A 95 9.93 14.58 7.73
N TYR A 96 9.22 15.55 7.16
CA TYR A 96 9.77 16.51 6.21
C TYR A 96 10.04 17.90 6.83
N ASN A 97 9.68 18.09 8.10
CA ASN A 97 10.10 19.23 8.91
C ASN A 97 10.45 18.77 10.33
N GLU A 98 10.98 19.67 11.18
CA GLU A 98 11.41 19.32 12.55
C GLU A 98 10.26 18.71 13.36
N ASP A 99 9.06 19.31 13.30
CA ASP A 99 7.88 18.83 14.01
C ASP A 99 7.40 17.46 13.49
N GLY A 100 7.43 17.26 12.17
CA GLY A 100 7.08 15.98 11.55
C GLY A 100 8.08 14.87 11.89
N GLN A 101 9.36 15.22 12.02
CA GLN A 101 10.37 14.27 12.46
C GLN A 101 10.19 13.89 13.93
N ASN A 102 9.82 14.84 14.79
CA ASN A 102 9.46 14.56 16.18
C ASN A 102 8.27 13.58 16.26
N LEU A 103 7.20 13.83 15.49
CA LEU A 103 6.07 12.90 15.41
C LEU A 103 6.47 11.52 14.87
N ALA A 104 7.31 11.47 13.82
CA ALA A 104 7.79 10.22 13.24
C ALA A 104 8.58 9.35 14.23
N ASP A 105 9.33 9.99 15.14
CA ASP A 105 10.17 9.31 16.13
C ASP A 105 9.40 8.90 17.39
N ASN A 106 8.37 9.68 17.78
CA ASN A 106 7.59 9.43 18.99
C ASN A 106 6.37 8.51 18.74
N LEU A 107 5.74 8.59 17.57
CA LEU A 107 4.55 7.82 17.26
C LEU A 107 4.86 6.42 16.70
N SER A 108 4.25 5.41 17.30
CA SER A 108 4.35 4.02 16.84
C SER A 108 3.39 3.73 15.68
N LEU A 109 3.63 4.34 14.52
CA LEU A 109 2.77 4.18 13.33
C LEU A 109 3.17 2.99 12.44
N LYS A 110 4.44 2.56 12.51
CA LYS A 110 4.94 1.45 11.68
C LYS A 110 4.21 0.13 11.98
N TYR A 111 3.95 -0.62 10.91
CA TYR A 111 3.26 -1.92 10.87
C TYR A 111 1.75 -1.90 11.11
N LEU A 112 1.18 -0.76 11.48
CA LEU A 112 -0.27 -0.56 11.55
C LEU A 112 -0.87 -0.51 10.14
N ASN A 113 -2.18 -0.75 10.05
CA ASN A 113 -2.92 -0.42 8.84
C ASN A 113 -2.93 1.12 8.67
N TYR A 114 -2.84 1.63 7.43
CA TYR A 114 -2.75 3.09 7.23
C TYR A 114 -3.93 3.87 7.82
N ALA A 115 -5.15 3.31 7.79
CA ALA A 115 -6.32 4.00 8.35
C ALA A 115 -6.25 4.09 9.88
N GLU A 116 -5.74 3.04 10.53
CA GLU A 116 -5.47 3.07 11.97
C GLU A 116 -4.31 4.02 12.30
N ALA A 117 -3.27 4.05 11.47
CA ALA A 117 -2.14 4.97 11.63
C ALA A 117 -2.58 6.43 11.51
N LEU A 118 -3.37 6.79 10.49
CA LEU A 118 -3.91 8.14 10.32
C LEU A 118 -4.82 8.53 11.47
N LYS A 119 -5.69 7.63 11.92
CA LYS A 119 -6.53 7.86 13.10
C LYS A 119 -5.71 8.13 14.35
N ASN A 120 -4.66 7.34 14.59
CA ASN A 120 -3.79 7.52 15.75
C ASN A 120 -2.98 8.82 15.65
N LEU A 121 -2.51 9.17 14.45
CA LEU A 121 -1.79 10.41 14.19
C LEU A 121 -2.66 11.64 14.48
N LEU A 122 -3.88 11.68 13.93
CA LEU A 122 -4.78 12.83 14.09
C LEU A 122 -5.41 12.93 15.49
N ALA A 123 -5.39 11.85 16.26
CA ALA A 123 -5.86 11.82 17.65
C ALA A 123 -4.73 12.01 18.67
N ASP A 124 -3.50 12.23 18.24
CA ASP A 124 -2.37 12.40 19.13
C ASP A 124 -2.35 13.80 19.78
N GLU A 125 -1.98 13.87 21.06
CA GLU A 125 -1.94 15.11 21.83
C GLU A 125 -0.92 16.12 21.27
N GLU A 126 0.21 15.66 20.71
CA GLU A 126 1.18 16.54 20.05
C GLU A 126 0.59 17.09 18.74
N MET A 127 -0.25 16.31 18.04
CA MET A 127 -0.93 16.73 16.82
C MET A 127 -2.10 17.69 17.07
N GLU A 128 -2.83 17.55 18.18
CA GLU A 128 -3.98 18.40 18.54
C GLU A 128 -3.64 19.90 18.54
N VAL A 129 -2.42 20.27 18.96
CA VAL A 129 -1.97 21.67 19.01
C VAL A 129 -1.91 22.29 17.61
N TYR A 130 -1.54 21.50 16.60
CA TYR A 130 -1.43 21.95 15.22
C TYR A 130 -2.76 21.93 14.48
N LEU A 131 -3.73 21.14 14.96
CA LEU A 131 -5.10 21.12 14.46
C LEU A 131 -5.98 22.19 15.13
N ALA A 132 -5.44 22.94 16.09
CA ALA A 132 -6.14 24.05 16.71
C ALA A 132 -6.50 25.15 15.69
N ASP A 133 -7.49 25.97 16.02
CA ASP A 133 -7.95 27.11 15.21
C ASP A 133 -8.37 26.76 13.77
N ASN A 134 -8.80 25.50 13.54
CA ASN A 134 -9.31 25.02 12.25
C ASN A 134 -8.27 25.10 11.12
N ALA A 135 -6.99 24.83 11.45
CA ALA A 135 -5.88 24.82 10.51
C ALA A 135 -6.12 23.84 9.34
N ASP A 136 -5.65 24.20 8.15
CA ASP A 136 -5.85 23.36 6.96
C ASP A 136 -4.96 22.11 7.01
N VAL A 137 -5.58 20.95 6.84
CA VAL A 137 -4.91 19.66 6.71
C VAL A 137 -4.96 19.24 5.25
N VAL A 138 -3.80 19.01 4.66
CA VAL A 138 -3.70 18.50 3.30
C VAL A 138 -3.19 17.06 3.34
N LEU A 139 -3.98 16.15 2.78
CA LEU A 139 -3.70 14.74 2.64
C LEU A 139 -3.48 14.43 1.17
N THR A 140 -2.28 13.98 0.81
CA THR A 140 -1.96 13.66 -0.59
C THR A 140 -1.59 12.21 -0.74
N VAL A 141 -2.26 11.49 -1.64
CA VAL A 141 -2.05 10.07 -1.90
C VAL A 141 -1.36 9.89 -3.26
N ALA A 142 -0.21 9.21 -3.29
CA ALA A 142 0.47 8.78 -4.50
C ALA A 142 0.77 7.29 -4.46
N GLY A 143 0.72 6.60 -5.60
CA GLY A 143 1.12 5.20 -5.67
C GLY A 143 1.16 4.66 -7.08
N ASP A 144 2.04 3.68 -7.30
CA ASP A 144 2.22 3.06 -8.64
C ASP A 144 1.02 2.19 -9.05
N ASN A 145 0.23 1.72 -8.07
CA ASN A 145 -0.96 0.94 -8.30
C ASN A 145 -2.21 1.80 -8.12
N GLU A 146 -2.78 2.25 -9.23
CA GLU A 146 -4.00 3.09 -9.28
C GLU A 146 -5.17 2.50 -8.47
N SER A 147 -5.36 1.17 -8.50
CA SER A 147 -6.43 0.54 -7.73
C SER A 147 -6.21 0.69 -6.22
N GLN A 148 -4.95 0.58 -5.77
CA GLN A 148 -4.63 0.72 -4.35
C GLN A 148 -4.69 2.20 -3.94
N SER A 149 -4.09 3.10 -4.70
CA SER A 149 -4.08 4.54 -4.38
C SER A 149 -5.48 5.14 -4.40
N SER A 150 -6.34 4.73 -5.35
CA SER A 150 -7.75 5.15 -5.39
C SER A 150 -8.55 4.64 -4.19
N GLU A 151 -8.35 3.38 -3.78
CA GLU A 151 -9.00 2.82 -2.59
C GLU A 151 -8.53 3.55 -1.30
N ILE A 152 -7.24 3.83 -1.21
CA ILE A 152 -6.68 4.62 -0.09
C ILE A 152 -7.32 6.01 -0.05
N LEU A 153 -7.31 6.74 -1.18
CA LEU A 153 -7.88 8.08 -1.26
C LEU A 153 -9.36 8.08 -0.83
N GLN A 154 -10.17 7.19 -1.40
CA GLN A 154 -11.60 7.10 -1.07
C GLN A 154 -11.84 6.80 0.42
N ASN A 155 -11.03 5.92 1.01
CA ASN A 155 -11.15 5.59 2.42
C ASN A 155 -10.74 6.75 3.33
N VAL A 156 -9.70 7.48 2.95
CA VAL A 156 -9.24 8.68 3.66
C VAL A 156 -10.30 9.77 3.59
N GLU A 157 -10.80 10.10 2.40
CA GLU A 157 -11.88 11.07 2.19
C GLU A 157 -13.13 10.71 3.00
N SER A 158 -13.56 9.44 2.94
CA SER A 158 -14.73 8.97 3.69
C SER A 158 -14.53 9.04 5.20
N SER A 159 -13.30 8.84 5.68
CA SER A 159 -12.99 8.91 7.11
C SER A 159 -12.90 10.35 7.61
N MET A 160 -12.57 11.29 6.71
CA MET A 160 -12.37 12.70 7.04
C MET A 160 -13.54 13.60 6.64
N SER A 161 -14.64 13.04 6.11
CA SER A 161 -15.78 13.81 5.60
C SER A 161 -16.49 14.68 6.64
N GLU A 162 -16.27 14.42 7.93
CA GLU A 162 -16.81 15.23 9.04
C GLU A 162 -15.93 16.44 9.39
N HIS A 163 -14.74 16.57 8.78
CA HIS A 163 -13.79 17.65 8.99
C HIS A 163 -13.80 18.64 7.81
N GLU A 164 -14.23 19.88 8.05
CA GLU A 164 -14.36 20.91 7.01
C GLU A 164 -13.01 21.45 6.50
N ASN A 165 -11.93 21.24 7.26
CA ASN A 165 -10.58 21.76 7.01
C ASN A 165 -9.60 20.67 6.51
N VAL A 166 -10.10 19.51 6.06
CA VAL A 166 -9.27 18.44 5.50
C VAL A 166 -9.46 18.35 3.99
N TYR A 167 -8.37 18.51 3.25
CA TYR A 167 -8.35 18.44 1.80
C TYR A 167 -7.60 17.19 1.36
N CYS A 168 -8.21 16.37 0.53
CA CYS A 168 -7.61 15.14 0.02
C CYS A 168 -7.30 15.28 -1.47
N HIS A 169 -6.10 14.87 -1.88
CA HIS A 169 -5.67 14.92 -3.27
C HIS A 169 -5.04 13.59 -3.68
N SER A 170 -5.22 13.21 -4.95
CA SER A 170 -4.36 12.20 -5.58
C SER A 170 -3.29 12.88 -6.42
N SER A 171 -2.14 12.24 -6.54
CA SER A 171 -1.18 12.56 -7.60
C SER A 171 -0.35 11.32 -7.97
N ASN A 172 0.55 11.48 -8.93
CA ASN A 172 1.37 10.43 -9.53
C ASN A 172 2.71 10.25 -8.80
N THR A 173 3.40 9.16 -9.10
CA THR A 173 4.69 8.82 -8.47
C THR A 173 5.89 9.57 -9.05
N GLU A 174 5.74 10.24 -10.20
CA GLU A 174 6.80 11.07 -10.78
C GLU A 174 6.97 12.37 -9.98
N GLU A 175 5.87 13.06 -9.70
CA GLU A 175 5.87 14.25 -8.83
C GLU A 175 6.33 13.91 -7.41
N LEU A 176 5.98 12.71 -6.90
CA LEU A 176 6.47 12.24 -5.60
C LEU A 176 8.00 12.20 -5.55
N HIS A 177 8.65 11.69 -6.60
CA HIS A 177 10.11 11.67 -6.66
C HIS A 177 10.72 13.07 -6.71
N HIS A 178 10.07 14.01 -7.42
CA HIS A 178 10.50 15.41 -7.43
C HIS A 178 10.41 16.04 -6.04
N ALA A 179 9.33 15.78 -5.31
CA ALA A 179 9.17 16.23 -3.93
C ALA A 179 10.28 15.68 -3.01
N HIS A 180 10.56 14.38 -3.11
CA HIS A 180 11.61 13.72 -2.32
C HIS A 180 13.01 14.28 -2.63
N ASP A 181 13.32 14.52 -3.91
CA ASP A 181 14.59 15.13 -4.34
C ASP A 181 14.72 16.59 -3.87
N ALA A 182 13.60 17.31 -3.75
CA ALA A 182 13.53 18.67 -3.21
C ALA A 182 13.57 18.72 -1.67
N GLY A 183 13.47 17.56 -0.99
CA GLY A 183 13.43 17.48 0.47
C GLY A 183 12.13 18.00 1.08
N LEU A 184 11.06 18.08 0.29
CA LEU A 184 9.73 18.51 0.73
C LEU A 184 8.79 17.32 0.84
N SER A 185 7.79 17.45 1.70
CA SER A 185 6.64 16.56 1.61
C SER A 185 5.87 16.82 0.33
N PHE A 186 5.03 15.85 -0.01
CA PHE A 186 4.37 15.86 -1.28
C PHE A 186 3.35 17.00 -1.43
N GLY A 187 2.52 17.24 -0.41
CA GLY A 187 1.53 18.32 -0.45
C GLY A 187 2.16 19.72 -0.47
N LYS A 188 3.30 19.89 0.21
CA LYS A 188 4.06 21.16 0.17
C LYS A 188 4.73 21.38 -1.18
N TYR A 189 5.28 20.34 -1.78
CA TYR A 189 5.90 20.43 -3.11
C TYR A 189 4.87 20.87 -4.17
N GLN A 190 3.67 20.27 -4.18
CA GLN A 190 2.60 20.69 -5.10
C GLN A 190 2.22 22.17 -4.90
N SER A 191 2.15 22.60 -3.64
CA SER A 191 1.80 23.98 -3.32
C SER A 191 2.91 24.97 -3.71
N TRP A 192 4.18 24.55 -3.63
CA TRP A 192 5.31 25.30 -4.15
C TRP A 192 5.27 25.47 -5.67
N GLU A 193 4.92 24.42 -6.42
CA GLU A 193 4.78 24.50 -7.87
C GLU A 193 3.70 25.51 -8.28
N ILE A 194 2.57 25.54 -7.57
CA ILE A 194 1.51 26.54 -7.78
C ILE A 194 2.05 27.95 -7.53
N LEU A 195 2.81 28.15 -6.45
CA LEU A 195 3.41 29.46 -6.13
C LEU A 195 4.44 29.90 -7.18
N GLN A 196 5.23 28.97 -7.71
CA GLN A 196 6.18 29.24 -8.80
C GLN A 196 5.46 29.64 -10.09
N ASP A 197 4.34 29.00 -10.42
CA ASP A 197 3.51 29.39 -11.57
C ASP A 197 2.88 30.77 -11.39
N LEU A 198 2.66 31.19 -10.15
CA LEU A 198 2.22 32.53 -9.79
C LEU A 198 3.36 33.57 -9.76
N ASP A 199 4.59 33.16 -10.12
CA ASP A 199 5.82 33.97 -10.08
C ASP A 199 6.13 34.52 -8.67
N ALA A 200 5.67 33.81 -7.63
CA ALA A 200 6.09 34.06 -6.27
C ALA A 200 7.50 33.51 -6.12
N GLY A 201 8.51 34.38 -6.06
CA GLY A 201 9.94 34.00 -5.94
C GLY A 201 10.32 33.37 -4.60
N ILE A 202 9.54 32.39 -4.15
CA ILE A 202 9.62 31.69 -2.87
C ILE A 202 10.56 30.49 -3.02
N SER A 203 11.48 30.36 -2.07
CA SER A 203 12.44 29.25 -2.03
C SER A 203 11.83 27.96 -1.46
N LEU A 204 12.44 26.81 -1.75
CA LEU A 204 12.03 25.52 -1.19
C LEU A 204 12.16 25.51 0.34
N GLU A 205 13.24 26.09 0.85
CA GLU A 205 13.50 26.18 2.29
C GLU A 205 12.44 27.03 3.01
N GLU A 206 11.95 28.08 2.37
CA GLU A 206 10.90 28.93 2.94
C GLU A 206 9.58 28.16 3.07
N ILE A 207 9.18 27.38 2.06
CA ILE A 207 7.96 26.57 2.13
C ILE A 207 8.06 25.40 3.11
N GLN A 208 9.25 24.84 3.30
CA GLN A 208 9.46 23.72 4.20
C GLN A 208 8.99 24.02 5.63
N ASP A 209 9.17 25.25 6.10
CA ASP A 209 8.85 25.67 7.47
C ASP A 209 7.46 26.33 7.60
N MET A 210 6.80 26.65 6.49
CA MET A 210 5.46 27.25 6.49
C MET A 210 4.36 26.24 6.83
N THR A 211 3.26 26.72 7.39
CA THR A 211 2.03 25.92 7.54
C THR A 211 1.27 25.83 6.21
N MET A 212 0.44 24.81 6.04
CA MET A 212 -0.40 24.71 4.84
C MET A 212 -1.39 25.87 4.72
N THR A 213 -1.90 26.39 5.85
CA THR A 213 -2.73 27.60 5.86
C THR A 213 -1.97 28.83 5.35
N GLU A 214 -0.74 29.06 5.82
CA GLU A 214 0.07 30.19 5.32
C GLU A 214 0.40 30.05 3.83
N ILE A 215 0.70 28.82 3.36
CA ILE A 215 0.95 28.55 1.95
C ILE A 215 -0.30 28.85 1.11
N ARG A 216 -1.49 28.43 1.57
CA ARG A 216 -2.76 28.72 0.88
C ARG A 216 -3.07 30.22 0.86
N ASP A 217 -2.81 30.94 1.95
CA ASP A 217 -2.95 32.40 2.01
C ASP A 217 -2.01 33.10 1.00
N LEU A 218 -0.78 32.60 0.84
CA LEU A 218 0.13 33.10 -0.21
C LEU A 218 -0.41 32.81 -1.61
N ILE A 219 -0.86 31.59 -1.89
CA ILE A 219 -1.45 31.23 -3.18
C ILE A 219 -2.63 32.16 -3.49
N TRP A 220 -3.51 32.39 -2.52
CA TRP A 220 -4.64 33.31 -2.66
C TRP A 220 -4.19 34.75 -2.94
N LYS A 221 -3.19 35.24 -2.22
CA LYS A 221 -2.65 36.59 -2.42
C LYS A 221 -2.07 36.77 -3.84
N TYR A 222 -1.18 35.88 -4.25
CA TYR A 222 -0.50 36.00 -5.55
C TYR A 222 -1.43 35.72 -6.74
N SER A 223 -2.44 34.85 -6.57
CA SER A 223 -3.45 34.65 -7.61
C SER A 223 -4.21 35.95 -7.89
N GLN A 224 -4.63 36.66 -6.84
CA GLN A 224 -5.33 37.95 -6.96
C GLN A 224 -4.45 39.03 -7.59
N GLU A 225 -3.16 39.08 -7.26
CA GLU A 225 -2.21 40.03 -7.88
C GLU A 225 -2.03 39.73 -9.38
N LYS A 226 -1.88 38.46 -9.76
CA LYS A 226 -1.79 38.03 -11.16
C LYS A 226 -3.05 38.35 -11.98
N PHE A 227 -4.23 38.25 -11.38
CA PHE A 227 -5.50 38.69 -11.99
C PHE A 227 -5.54 40.21 -12.22
N GLN A 228 -4.97 41.01 -11.32
CA GLN A 228 -4.96 42.47 -11.45
C GLN A 228 -3.94 42.98 -12.49
N GLU A 229 -2.85 42.25 -12.72
CA GLU A 229 -1.84 42.61 -13.74
C GLU A 229 -2.27 42.28 -15.18
N ASN A 230 -3.29 41.44 -15.38
CA ASN A 230 -3.76 41.04 -16.72
C ASN A 230 -5.26 41.30 -16.96
N PRO A 231 -5.75 42.55 -16.95
CA PRO A 231 -7.15 42.85 -17.23
C PRO A 231 -7.35 43.00 -18.75
N MET A 232 -7.70 41.93 -19.48
CA MET A 232 -8.54 41.98 -20.70
C MET A 232 -8.70 40.60 -21.38
N SER A 233 -9.81 39.92 -21.10
CA SER A 233 -10.82 39.55 -22.12
C SER A 233 -11.99 38.78 -21.48
N GLY A 234 -13.20 39.37 -21.49
CA GLY A 234 -14.46 38.60 -21.46
C GLY A 234 -15.43 38.89 -20.30
N ASP A 235 -16.31 39.87 -20.54
CA ASP A 235 -17.68 40.06 -20.05
C ASP A 235 -18.03 39.91 -18.55
N SER A 236 -18.46 41.05 -18.01
CA SER A 236 -19.21 41.19 -16.76
C SER A 236 -20.53 40.42 -16.79
N GLU A 237 -20.65 39.33 -16.03
CA GLU A 237 -21.91 38.94 -15.38
C GLU A 237 -21.63 38.32 -14.00
N ASN A 238 -22.23 38.95 -12.97
CA ASN A 238 -22.48 38.49 -11.59
C ASN A 238 -21.45 37.59 -10.88
N MET A 239 -20.67 38.20 -9.98
CA MET A 239 -20.06 37.49 -8.84
C MET A 239 -21.09 37.37 -7.71
N GLU A 240 -21.69 36.19 -7.59
CA GLU A 240 -22.05 35.65 -6.28
C GLU A 240 -20.78 35.02 -5.67
N ASP A 241 -20.65 35.27 -4.37
CA ASP A 241 -19.61 34.84 -3.44
C ASP A 241 -19.27 33.36 -3.60
N SER A 242 -18.12 33.06 -4.22
CA SER A 242 -17.56 31.70 -4.33
C SER A 242 -16.11 31.76 -3.86
N GLN A 243 -15.92 31.42 -2.59
CA GLN A 243 -14.64 31.08 -2.00
C GLN A 243 -14.20 29.71 -2.54
N GLU A 244 -13.63 29.64 -3.74
CA GLU A 244 -12.96 28.43 -4.22
C GLU A 244 -11.47 28.69 -4.35
N CYS A 245 -10.70 28.04 -3.48
CA CYS A 245 -9.24 27.98 -3.58
C CYS A 245 -8.87 27.11 -4.80
N PRO A 246 -7.82 27.44 -5.58
CA PRO A 246 -7.41 26.71 -6.79
C PRO A 246 -7.02 25.23 -6.59
N LEU A 247 -7.07 24.72 -5.36
CA LEU A 247 -6.64 23.37 -5.00
C LEU A 247 -7.69 22.29 -5.29
N ASP A 248 -8.94 22.65 -5.62
CA ASP A 248 -9.97 21.66 -5.98
C ASP A 248 -9.92 21.30 -7.48
N GLY A 249 -8.80 20.72 -7.90
CA GLY A 249 -8.52 20.33 -9.28
C GLY A 249 -8.66 18.83 -9.49
N SER A 250 -9.88 18.33 -9.62
CA SER A 250 -10.14 16.98 -10.16
C SER A 250 -9.70 16.92 -11.63
N GLN A 251 -8.57 16.28 -11.94
CA GLN A 251 -8.21 15.95 -13.32
C GLN A 251 -9.00 14.71 -13.77
N ASP A 252 -10.14 14.95 -14.42
CA ASP A 252 -10.87 13.96 -15.21
C ASP A 252 -10.24 13.90 -16.62
N SER A 253 -9.47 12.85 -16.91
CA SER A 253 -9.02 12.53 -18.26
C SER A 253 -9.83 11.35 -18.82
N SER A 254 -10.94 11.67 -19.46
CA SER A 254 -11.67 10.74 -20.33
C SER A 254 -11.26 10.94 -21.78
N ASP A 255 -10.32 10.12 -22.26
CA ASP A 255 -10.06 9.95 -23.68
C ASP A 255 -10.77 8.69 -24.20
N GLU A 256 -11.96 8.90 -24.78
CA GLU A 256 -12.54 7.98 -25.76
C GLU A 256 -11.89 8.19 -27.13
N GLU A 257 -11.20 7.18 -27.66
CA GLU A 257 -11.37 6.76 -29.06
C GLU A 257 -10.76 5.38 -29.31
N ASN A 258 -11.58 4.35 -29.55
CA ASN A 258 -11.42 3.61 -30.81
C ASN A 258 -12.68 2.83 -31.22
N SER A 259 -13.11 3.15 -32.43
CA SER A 259 -14.13 2.52 -33.25
C SER A 259 -13.80 1.05 -33.56
N LEU A 260 -14.78 0.14 -33.44
CA LEU A 260 -14.88 -1.07 -34.28
C LEU A 260 -16.29 -1.68 -34.26
N LYS A 261 -17.08 -1.23 -35.25
CA LYS A 261 -18.05 -1.97 -36.08
C LYS A 261 -18.55 -3.34 -35.57
N HIS A 262 -19.86 -3.46 -35.33
CA HIS A 262 -20.68 -4.50 -35.96
C HIS A 262 -22.21 -4.25 -35.86
N LEU A 263 -22.78 -3.86 -37.01
CA LEU A 263 -23.97 -4.44 -37.65
C LEU A 263 -25.17 -4.86 -36.77
N HIS A 264 -26.28 -4.13 -36.87
CA HIS A 264 -27.62 -4.71 -37.06
C HIS A 264 -28.52 -3.71 -37.80
N GLY A 265 -28.92 -4.08 -39.01
CA GLY A 265 -29.96 -3.39 -39.75
C GLY A 265 -31.32 -3.98 -39.39
N HIS A 266 -32.35 -3.14 -39.44
CA HIS A 266 -33.68 -3.57 -39.88
C HIS A 266 -34.45 -2.35 -40.38
N HIS A 267 -34.53 -2.24 -41.71
CA HIS A 267 -35.47 -1.39 -42.40
C HIS A 267 -36.75 -2.22 -42.58
N GLY A 268 -37.89 -1.67 -42.17
CA GLY A 268 -39.21 -2.16 -42.58
C GLY A 268 -39.62 -1.55 -43.92
N GLN A 269 -40.23 -2.38 -44.76
CA GLN A 269 -41.21 -2.10 -45.84
C GLN A 269 -41.62 -3.47 -46.41
N SER A 270 -42.86 -3.91 -46.17
CA SER A 270 -44.08 -3.69 -46.96
C SER A 270 -44.32 -4.79 -48.00
N GLU A 271 -45.48 -5.42 -47.83
CA GLU A 271 -46.43 -5.91 -48.86
C GLU A 271 -46.18 -7.21 -49.65
N ASP A 272 -47.33 -7.90 -49.78
CA ASP A 272 -47.79 -8.84 -50.80
C ASP A 272 -47.62 -10.37 -50.62
N GLU A 273 -48.82 -10.99 -50.56
CA GLU A 273 -49.28 -12.37 -50.84
C GLU A 273 -48.85 -13.56 -49.94
#